data_AF-W9IJM9-F1
#
_entry.id   AF-W9IJM9-F1
#
_cell.length_a   1.000
_cell.length_b   1.000
_cell.length_c   1.000
_cell.angle_alpha   90.00
_cell.angle_beta   90.00
_cell.angle_gamma   90.00
#
_symmetry.space_group_name_H-M   'P 1'
#
loop_
_entity.id
_entity.type
_entity.pdbx_description
1 polymer ?
#
loop_
_entity_poly.entity_id
_entity_poly.type
_entity_poly.pdbx_seq_one_letter_code
_entity_poly.pdbx_strand_id
1 'polypeptide(L)'
;MIFPAFVANLEDIYANSYSSSGGPYEISDQVVEIGFPQIMQFTWTPSSSTMALFISEPGSHTTYAACMPRGWQGPTYLFPGSSVAGDPISSGLRSGDDFIFQLPRIPSYNTPSSQVTMTYHRSRSNPRFNFSMRVEHGGNRRTESFEWRISSEARSSAYGMVWELVSLGRTSKSDSHRSRSYEVVAMIHEDNTLSGSVSAQRSGGFQFLGRATTGSMGYHWTVTALMSSVAILQNASRE
;
A
#
# COMPACT_ATOMS: atom_id res chain seq x y z
N MET A 1 0.95 -19.60 -15.51
CA MET A 1 1.72 -19.99 -14.31
C MET A 1 0.70 -20.20 -13.20
N ILE A 2 0.54 -21.43 -12.70
CA ILE A 2 -0.47 -21.75 -11.68
C ILE A 2 0.21 -21.51 -10.33
N PHE A 3 -0.21 -20.46 -9.61
CA PHE A 3 0.19 -20.29 -8.22
C PHE A 3 -0.47 -21.40 -7.40
N PRO A 4 0.23 -22.02 -6.44
CA PRO A 4 -0.35 -23.07 -5.61
C PRO A 4 -1.56 -22.54 -4.84
N ALA A 5 -2.57 -23.39 -4.64
CA ALA A 5 -3.69 -23.09 -3.78
C ALA A 5 -3.18 -22.76 -2.37
N PHE A 6 -3.48 -21.56 -1.89
CA PHE A 6 -3.12 -21.13 -0.55
C PHE A 6 -3.92 -21.93 0.48
N VAL A 7 -3.23 -22.78 1.23
CA VAL A 7 -3.71 -23.33 2.50
C VAL A 7 -2.76 -22.81 3.57
N ALA A 8 -3.08 -21.69 4.19
CA ALA A 8 -2.37 -21.29 5.39
C ALA A 8 -2.73 -22.27 6.51
N ASN A 9 -1.77 -23.09 6.93
CA ASN A 9 -1.81 -23.69 8.26
C ASN A 9 -1.46 -22.57 9.27
N LEU A 10 -2.52 -21.89 9.74
CA LEU A 10 -2.45 -20.77 10.67
C LEU A 10 -2.32 -21.19 12.13
N GLU A 11 -2.36 -22.49 12.46
CA GLU A 11 -2.23 -22.96 13.84
C GLU A 11 -0.88 -22.56 14.47
N ASP A 12 0.18 -22.45 13.68
CA ASP A 12 1.51 -22.00 14.16
C ASP A 12 1.61 -20.49 14.40
N ILE A 13 0.73 -19.67 13.81
CA ILE A 13 0.72 -18.20 14.00
C ILE A 13 0.10 -17.80 15.35
N TYR A 14 -0.73 -18.68 15.93
CA TYR A 14 -1.35 -18.47 17.24
C TYR A 14 -0.65 -19.19 18.40
N ALA A 15 0.16 -20.23 18.12
CA ALA A 15 0.84 -21.02 19.16
C ALA A 15 2.01 -20.26 19.82
N ASN A 16 2.69 -19.39 19.08
CA ASN A 16 3.69 -18.48 19.63
C ASN A 16 3.13 -17.07 19.70
N SER A 17 2.41 -16.81 20.81
CA SER A 17 2.38 -15.53 21.50
C SER A 17 2.88 -14.33 20.68
N TYR A 18 1.98 -13.66 19.95
CA TYR A 18 2.18 -12.23 19.74
C TYR A 18 2.10 -11.61 21.12
N SER A 19 3.27 -11.47 21.74
CA SER A 19 3.49 -10.35 22.63
C SER A 19 3.15 -9.13 21.79
N SER A 20 1.96 -8.60 22.01
CA SER A 20 1.66 -7.19 21.82
C SER A 20 2.60 -6.39 22.74
N SER A 21 3.90 -6.47 22.49
CA SER A 21 4.80 -5.41 22.91
C SER A 21 4.39 -4.27 21.99
N GLY A 22 3.67 -3.28 22.53
CA GLY A 22 3.24 -2.08 21.82
C GLY A 22 4.42 -1.18 21.43
N GLY A 23 5.55 -1.78 21.06
CA GLY A 23 6.70 -1.11 20.50
C GLY A 23 6.54 -0.96 18.98
N PRO A 24 7.19 0.03 18.38
CA PRO A 24 7.19 0.18 16.94
C PRO A 24 7.88 -1.00 16.25
N TYR A 25 7.36 -1.44 15.10
CA TYR A 25 8.04 -2.40 14.24
C TYR A 25 9.44 -1.88 13.91
N GLU A 26 10.43 -2.74 13.95
CA GLU A 26 11.81 -2.42 13.57
C GLU A 26 12.20 -3.32 12.40
N ILE A 27 12.77 -2.74 11.35
CA ILE A 27 13.23 -3.50 10.19
C ILE A 27 14.74 -3.39 10.02
N SER A 28 15.35 -4.45 9.52
CA SER A 28 16.77 -4.51 9.21
C SER A 28 17.11 -3.77 7.91
N ASP A 29 18.39 -3.44 7.73
CA ASP A 29 18.88 -2.81 6.50
C ASP A 29 18.67 -3.68 5.27
N GLN A 30 18.74 -5.00 5.43
CA GLN A 30 18.46 -5.94 4.34
C GLN A 30 17.05 -5.76 3.76
N VAL A 31 16.04 -5.51 4.61
CA VAL A 31 14.67 -5.26 4.15
C VAL A 31 14.55 -3.93 3.42
N VAL A 32 15.34 -2.93 3.85
CA VAL A 32 15.41 -1.61 3.20
C VAL A 32 16.11 -1.68 1.85
N GLU A 33 17.22 -2.43 1.78
CA GLU A 33 18.05 -2.61 0.59
C GLU A 33 17.36 -3.42 -0.51
N ILE A 34 16.55 -4.42 -0.14
CA ILE A 34 15.70 -5.15 -1.11
C ILE A 34 14.81 -4.16 -1.85
N GLY A 35 14.22 -3.21 -1.11
CA GLY A 35 13.38 -2.15 -1.67
C GLY A 35 12.12 -2.67 -2.40
N PHE A 36 11.31 -1.75 -2.89
CA PHE A 36 10.09 -2.11 -3.62
C PHE A 36 10.36 -2.00 -5.13
N PRO A 37 9.98 -3.01 -5.94
CA PRO A 37 10.07 -2.92 -7.39
C PRO A 37 9.30 -1.72 -7.94
N GLN A 38 9.78 -1.13 -9.03
CA GLN A 38 9.08 0.00 -9.67
C GLN A 38 7.67 -0.39 -10.12
N ILE A 39 7.54 -1.58 -10.70
CA ILE A 39 6.28 -2.17 -11.16
C ILE A 39 6.05 -3.42 -10.33
N MET A 40 4.89 -3.51 -9.72
CA MET A 40 4.48 -4.61 -8.85
C MET A 40 3.18 -5.22 -9.39
N GLN A 41 3.17 -6.54 -9.53
CA GLN A 41 1.98 -7.33 -9.75
C GLN A 41 1.41 -7.79 -8.41
N PHE A 42 0.10 -7.57 -8.25
CA PHE A 42 -0.66 -8.03 -7.10
C PHE A 42 -1.46 -9.26 -7.48
N THR A 43 -1.55 -10.21 -6.55
CA THR A 43 -2.34 -11.42 -6.74
C THR A 43 -2.96 -11.85 -5.42
N TRP A 44 -4.26 -12.10 -5.40
CA TRP A 44 -4.97 -12.49 -4.19
C TRP A 44 -6.19 -13.36 -4.51
N THR A 45 -6.66 -14.09 -3.52
CA THR A 45 -7.96 -14.76 -3.56
C THR A 45 -8.86 -14.12 -2.51
N PRO A 46 -9.99 -13.49 -2.89
CA PRO A 46 -10.87 -12.84 -1.93
C PRO A 46 -11.39 -13.84 -0.88
N SER A 47 -11.43 -13.40 0.37
CA SER A 47 -12.00 -14.16 1.48
C SER A 47 -12.54 -13.21 2.54
N SER A 48 -13.70 -13.55 3.11
CA SER A 48 -14.31 -12.80 4.21
C SER A 48 -13.67 -13.12 5.57
N SER A 49 -12.97 -14.23 5.68
CA SER A 49 -12.29 -14.66 6.91
C SER A 49 -10.83 -14.21 6.92
N THR A 50 -9.99 -14.82 6.09
CA THR A 50 -8.55 -14.54 6.04
C THR A 50 -8.09 -14.58 4.61
N MET A 51 -7.27 -13.60 4.22
CA MET A 51 -6.65 -13.57 2.90
C MET A 51 -5.25 -12.99 2.95
N ALA A 52 -4.49 -13.27 1.90
CA ALA A 52 -3.22 -12.65 1.61
C ALA A 52 -3.23 -12.08 0.19
N LEU A 53 -2.61 -10.92 0.03
CA LEU A 53 -2.26 -10.32 -1.25
C LEU A 53 -0.75 -10.46 -1.43
N PHE A 54 -0.36 -11.17 -2.47
CA PHE A 54 1.04 -11.39 -2.83
C PHE A 54 1.50 -10.32 -3.81
N ILE A 55 2.70 -9.82 -3.59
CA ILE A 55 3.32 -8.73 -4.33
C ILE A 55 4.61 -9.26 -4.94
N SER A 56 4.77 -9.06 -6.24
CA SER A 56 5.94 -9.52 -7.00
C SER A 56 6.30 -8.50 -8.08
N GLU A 57 7.55 -8.46 -8.53
CA GLU A 57 7.84 -7.86 -9.83
C GLU A 57 7.25 -8.74 -10.95
N PRO A 58 6.72 -8.17 -12.05
CA PRO A 58 6.17 -8.96 -13.15
C PRO A 58 7.12 -10.06 -13.64
N GLY A 59 6.65 -11.31 -13.62
CA GLY A 59 7.46 -12.46 -14.05
C GLY A 59 8.48 -12.96 -13.03
N SER A 60 8.50 -12.41 -11.81
CA SER A 60 9.39 -12.84 -10.71
C SER A 60 8.66 -13.63 -9.62
N HIS A 61 9.41 -14.00 -8.58
CA HIS A 61 8.86 -14.61 -7.37
C HIS A 61 8.28 -13.54 -6.44
N THR A 62 7.35 -13.94 -5.57
CA THR A 62 6.77 -13.05 -4.54
C THR A 62 7.85 -12.45 -3.64
N THR A 63 7.88 -11.12 -3.58
CA THR A 63 8.81 -10.33 -2.77
C THR A 63 8.19 -9.82 -1.48
N TYR A 64 6.87 -9.64 -1.44
CA TYR A 64 6.14 -9.23 -0.24
C TYR A 64 4.77 -9.90 -0.15
N ALA A 65 4.24 -9.96 1.07
CA ALA A 65 2.89 -10.43 1.35
C ALA A 65 2.15 -9.46 2.27
N ALA A 66 0.97 -9.00 1.85
CA ALA A 66 0.04 -8.25 2.67
C ALA A 66 -1.02 -9.20 3.24
N CYS A 67 -0.93 -9.53 4.53
CA CYS A 67 -1.86 -10.41 5.23
C CYS A 67 -3.03 -9.62 5.82
N MET A 68 -4.24 -10.12 5.63
CA MET A 68 -5.48 -9.58 6.18
C MET A 68 -6.21 -10.69 6.95
N PRO A 69 -5.97 -10.82 8.27
CA PRO A 69 -6.48 -11.95 9.07
C PRO A 69 -8.01 -11.93 9.27
N ARG A 70 -8.67 -10.81 8.94
CA ARG A 70 -10.14 -10.64 8.98
C ARG A 70 -10.71 -10.24 7.61
N GLY A 71 -10.07 -10.72 6.54
CA GLY A 71 -10.42 -10.39 5.16
C GLY A 71 -10.33 -8.89 4.88
N TRP A 72 -11.06 -8.42 3.88
CA TRP A 72 -11.09 -7.00 3.50
C TRP A 72 -11.60 -6.03 4.58
N GLN A 73 -12.24 -6.53 5.64
CA GLN A 73 -12.70 -5.69 6.75
C GLN A 73 -11.67 -5.56 7.89
N GLY A 74 -10.59 -6.35 7.82
CA GLY A 74 -9.58 -6.44 8.85
C GLY A 74 -8.45 -5.42 8.74
N PRO A 75 -7.55 -5.43 9.74
CA PRO A 75 -6.24 -4.83 9.60
C PRO A 75 -5.45 -5.50 8.47
N THR A 76 -4.47 -4.79 7.95
CA THR A 76 -3.52 -5.26 6.94
C THR A 76 -2.13 -5.24 7.54
N TYR A 77 -1.34 -6.29 7.32
CA TYR A 77 0.04 -6.39 7.78
C TYR A 77 0.94 -6.75 6.59
N LEU A 78 1.94 -5.91 6.32
CA LEU A 78 2.89 -6.11 5.22
C LEU A 78 4.12 -6.84 5.74
N PHE A 79 4.45 -7.98 5.14
CA PHE A 79 5.61 -8.80 5.49
C PHE A 79 6.64 -8.81 4.36
N PRO A 80 7.94 -8.90 4.69
CA PRO A 80 8.97 -9.19 3.70
C PRO A 80 8.87 -10.65 3.26
N GLY A 81 9.04 -10.90 1.96
CA GLY A 81 9.06 -12.24 1.38
C GLY A 81 7.67 -12.84 1.10
N SER A 82 7.67 -14.12 0.72
CA SER A 82 6.47 -14.87 0.33
C SER A 82 5.73 -15.53 1.49
N SER A 83 6.34 -15.59 2.67
CA SER A 83 5.76 -16.18 3.88
C SER A 83 5.26 -15.09 4.84
N VAL A 84 4.07 -15.29 5.40
CA VAL A 84 3.53 -14.47 6.51
C VAL A 84 4.19 -14.95 7.81
N ALA A 85 5.46 -14.61 7.99
CA ALA A 85 6.27 -15.04 9.13
C ALA A 85 7.18 -13.90 9.60
N GLY A 86 7.52 -13.91 10.89
CA GLY A 86 8.31 -12.85 11.53
C GLY A 86 7.50 -11.58 11.81
N ASP A 87 8.22 -10.46 11.94
CA ASP A 87 7.62 -9.15 12.20
C ASP A 87 7.19 -8.46 10.89
N PRO A 88 6.02 -7.80 10.86
CA PRO A 88 5.60 -7.04 9.70
C PRO A 88 6.43 -5.74 9.55
N ILE A 89 6.67 -5.34 8.31
CA ILE A 89 7.26 -4.05 7.93
C ILE A 89 6.31 -2.91 8.32
N SER A 90 5.01 -3.11 8.15
CA SER A 90 3.99 -2.09 8.38
C SER A 90 2.65 -2.73 8.69
N SER A 91 1.82 -2.01 9.44
CA SER A 91 0.41 -2.36 9.64
C SER A 91 -0.50 -1.22 9.22
N GLY A 92 -1.63 -1.55 8.60
CA GLY A 92 -2.73 -0.64 8.28
C GLY A 92 -3.97 -1.04 9.07
N LEU A 93 -4.66 -0.05 9.65
CA LEU A 93 -5.94 -0.25 10.32
C LEU A 93 -6.92 0.81 9.84
N ARG A 94 -8.14 0.38 9.52
CA ARG A 94 -9.26 1.29 9.27
C ARG A 94 -9.84 1.80 10.60
N SER A 95 -10.06 3.11 10.69
CA SER A 95 -10.71 3.80 11.81
C SER A 95 -11.78 4.75 11.27
N GLY A 96 -13.05 4.35 11.31
CA GLY A 96 -14.14 5.12 10.68
C GLY A 96 -14.00 5.14 9.15
N ASP A 97 -13.90 6.34 8.57
CA ASP A 97 -13.60 6.55 7.15
C ASP A 97 -12.08 6.76 6.90
N ASP A 98 -11.26 6.75 7.94
CA ASP A 98 -9.81 6.93 7.82
C ASP A 98 -9.06 5.59 7.85
N PHE A 99 -7.83 5.62 7.34
CA PHE A 99 -6.88 4.53 7.39
C PHE A 99 -5.61 5.01 8.07
N ILE A 100 -5.11 4.23 9.03
CA ILE A 100 -3.94 4.56 9.84
C ILE A 100 -2.85 3.55 9.53
N PHE A 101 -1.71 4.02 9.05
CA PHE A 101 -0.54 3.21 8.74
C PHE A 101 0.55 3.42 9.80
N GLN A 102 1.04 2.34 10.37
CA GLN A 102 2.23 2.33 11.23
C GLN A 102 3.45 2.02 10.39
N LEU A 103 4.45 2.88 10.46
CA LEU A 103 5.69 2.78 9.71
C LEU A 103 6.83 2.35 10.63
N PRO A 104 7.76 1.53 10.14
CA PRO A 104 8.76 0.91 10.99
C PRO A 104 9.83 1.92 11.39
N ARG A 105 10.49 1.65 12.51
CA ARG A 105 11.79 2.22 12.84
C ARG A 105 12.85 1.59 11.94
N ILE A 106 13.79 2.41 11.47
CA ILE A 106 14.96 1.96 10.72
C ILE A 106 16.21 2.48 11.46
N PRO A 107 16.82 1.68 12.35
CA PRO A 107 17.88 2.13 13.24
C PRO A 107 19.10 2.68 12.51
N SER A 108 19.57 1.99 11.47
CA SER A 108 20.80 2.35 10.75
C SER A 108 20.71 3.68 10.02
N TYR A 109 19.49 4.11 9.67
CA TYR A 109 19.22 5.41 9.05
C TYR A 109 18.70 6.44 10.05
N ASN A 110 18.77 6.15 11.35
CA ASN A 110 18.19 6.95 12.44
C ASN A 110 16.77 7.45 12.12
N THR A 111 15.97 6.58 11.50
CA THR A 111 14.60 6.90 11.09
C THR A 111 13.66 6.36 12.15
N PRO A 112 13.01 7.23 12.95
CA PRO A 112 12.09 6.78 13.99
C PRO A 112 10.84 6.19 13.36
N SER A 113 10.18 5.30 14.07
CA SER A 113 8.83 4.87 13.70
C SER A 113 7.88 6.07 13.61
N SER A 114 6.91 6.00 12.71
CA SER A 114 5.93 7.06 12.54
C SER A 114 4.58 6.51 12.14
N GLN A 115 3.56 7.36 12.23
CA GLN A 115 2.20 7.03 11.84
C GLN A 115 1.75 7.99 10.75
N VAL A 116 1.08 7.47 9.73
CA VAL A 116 0.43 8.27 8.67
C VAL A 116 -1.05 7.96 8.65
N THR A 117 -1.86 9.01 8.69
CA THR A 117 -3.31 8.91 8.50
C THR A 117 -3.68 9.29 7.08
N MET A 118 -4.42 8.42 6.42
CA MET A 118 -5.05 8.66 5.14
C MET A 118 -6.56 8.81 5.34
N THR A 119 -7.11 9.93 4.90
CA THR A 119 -8.54 10.25 5.02
C THR A 119 -9.27 9.91 3.73
N TYR A 120 -10.45 9.29 3.84
CA TYR A 120 -11.31 9.04 2.69
C TYR A 120 -12.38 10.12 2.58
N HIS A 121 -12.32 10.90 1.49
CA HIS A 121 -13.40 11.80 1.12
C HIS A 121 -14.42 11.06 0.26
N ARG A 122 -15.46 10.53 0.92
CA ARG A 122 -16.57 9.85 0.24
C ARG A 122 -17.35 10.84 -0.62
N SER A 123 -17.33 10.60 -1.94
CA SER A 123 -18.14 11.34 -2.92
C SER A 123 -18.54 10.39 -4.03
N ARG A 124 -19.81 10.42 -4.44
CA ARG A 124 -20.33 9.52 -5.49
C ARG A 124 -19.67 9.75 -6.86
N SER A 125 -19.28 10.98 -7.16
CA SER A 125 -18.74 11.37 -8.46
C SER A 125 -17.25 11.64 -8.46
N ASN A 126 -16.64 11.80 -7.28
CA ASN A 126 -15.25 12.22 -7.14
C ASN A 126 -14.66 11.77 -5.79
N PRO A 127 -14.64 10.44 -5.52
CA PRO A 127 -14.06 9.90 -4.31
C PRO A 127 -12.54 10.11 -4.31
N ARG A 128 -11.98 10.43 -3.15
CA ARG A 128 -10.55 10.77 -2.99
C ARG A 128 -10.00 10.23 -1.70
N PHE A 129 -8.73 9.83 -1.70
CA PHE A 129 -8.00 9.54 -0.47
C PHE A 129 -6.84 10.52 -0.31
N ASN A 130 -6.68 11.11 0.86
CA ASN A 130 -5.65 12.12 1.09
C ASN A 130 -4.75 11.74 2.25
N PHE A 131 -3.46 11.93 2.12
CA PHE A 131 -2.53 11.87 3.25
C PHE A 131 -1.44 12.91 3.11
N SER A 132 -0.74 13.19 4.20
CA SER A 132 0.43 14.07 4.19
C SER A 132 1.51 13.47 5.06
N MET A 133 2.75 13.54 4.60
CA MET A 133 3.88 13.00 5.35
C MET A 133 5.17 13.71 4.98
N ARG A 134 6.20 13.50 5.81
CA ARG A 134 7.55 13.97 5.50
C ARG A 134 8.17 13.05 4.44
N VAL A 135 8.68 13.65 3.38
CA VAL A 135 9.37 12.97 2.28
C VAL A 135 10.73 13.61 2.03
N GLU A 136 11.62 12.84 1.42
CA GLU A 136 12.91 13.35 0.95
C GLU A 136 12.73 14.09 -0.39
N HIS A 137 13.43 15.21 -0.54
CA HIS A 137 13.39 16.05 -1.73
C HIS A 137 14.68 16.87 -1.87
N GLY A 138 15.52 16.52 -2.83
CA GLY A 138 16.75 17.27 -3.14
C GLY A 138 17.71 17.40 -1.94
N GLY A 139 17.85 16.35 -1.14
CA GLY A 139 18.71 16.33 0.05
C GLY A 139 18.09 16.99 1.30
N ASN A 140 16.85 17.49 1.23
CA ASN A 140 16.13 18.02 2.39
C ASN A 140 14.83 17.22 2.63
N ARG A 141 14.35 17.22 3.88
CA ARG A 141 13.07 16.62 4.26
C ARG A 141 11.99 17.70 4.34
N ARG A 142 10.85 17.48 3.68
CA ARG A 142 9.71 18.41 3.74
C ARG A 142 8.40 17.65 3.82
N THR A 143 7.39 18.26 4.42
CA THR A 143 6.02 17.72 4.39
C THR A 143 5.39 18.01 3.04
N GLU A 144 4.85 16.96 2.43
CA GLU A 144 4.09 17.03 1.19
C GLU A 144 2.73 16.36 1.36
N SER A 145 1.75 16.81 0.58
CA SER A 145 0.42 16.20 0.51
C SER A 145 0.26 15.37 -0.74
N PHE A 146 -0.51 14.29 -0.61
CA PHE A 146 -0.80 13.35 -1.66
C PHE A 146 -2.30 13.07 -1.74
N GLU A 147 -2.82 12.93 -2.95
CA GLU A 147 -4.22 12.60 -3.22
C GLU A 147 -4.29 11.41 -4.17
N TRP A 148 -4.93 10.33 -3.76
CA TRP A 148 -5.43 9.30 -4.67
C TRP A 148 -6.73 9.80 -5.30
N ARG A 149 -6.80 9.72 -6.62
CA ARG A 149 -7.99 10.02 -7.42
C ARG A 149 -8.22 8.94 -8.47
N ILE A 150 -9.45 8.76 -8.90
CA ILE A 150 -9.77 7.88 -10.03
C ILE A 150 -9.09 8.44 -11.29
N SER A 151 -8.37 7.58 -12.01
CA SER A 151 -7.75 7.97 -13.28
C SER A 151 -8.81 8.15 -14.37
N SER A 152 -8.63 9.13 -15.25
CA SER A 152 -9.42 9.22 -16.49
C SER A 152 -9.19 8.03 -17.43
N GLU A 153 -8.07 7.32 -17.28
CA GLU A 153 -7.70 6.14 -18.07
C GLU A 153 -8.45 4.86 -17.64
N ALA A 154 -9.13 4.90 -16.48
CA ALA A 154 -9.98 3.81 -15.97
C ALA A 154 -11.14 3.44 -16.92
N ARG A 155 -11.38 4.22 -17.98
CA ARG A 155 -12.38 3.95 -19.02
C ARG A 155 -11.94 2.92 -20.06
N SER A 156 -10.71 2.42 -20.00
CA SER A 156 -10.23 1.34 -20.85
C SER A 156 -10.79 -0.02 -20.41
N SER A 157 -11.15 -0.90 -21.34
CA SER A 157 -11.78 -2.21 -21.07
C SER A 157 -10.91 -3.22 -20.32
N ALA A 158 -9.59 -2.96 -20.21
CA ALA A 158 -8.62 -3.87 -19.60
C ALA A 158 -8.65 -3.85 -18.05
N TYR A 159 -9.09 -2.75 -17.44
CA TYR A 159 -9.03 -2.57 -15.99
C TYR A 159 -10.43 -2.41 -15.40
N GLY A 160 -10.69 -3.05 -14.27
CA GLY A 160 -11.93 -2.86 -13.51
C GLY A 160 -11.92 -1.53 -12.73
N MET A 161 -10.73 -1.07 -12.33
CA MET A 161 -10.53 0.11 -11.51
C MET A 161 -9.09 0.61 -11.68
N VAL A 162 -8.91 1.94 -11.77
CA VAL A 162 -7.59 2.57 -11.83
C VAL A 162 -7.58 3.84 -10.98
N TRP A 163 -6.63 3.94 -10.06
CA TRP A 163 -6.37 5.12 -9.24
C TRP A 163 -4.95 5.62 -9.44
N GLU A 164 -4.79 6.93 -9.42
CA GLU A 164 -3.51 7.63 -9.49
C GLU A 164 -3.24 8.36 -8.18
N LEU A 165 -2.02 8.24 -7.69
CA LEU A 165 -1.52 9.03 -6.57
C LEU A 165 -0.85 10.28 -7.11
N VAL A 166 -1.37 11.42 -6.72
CA VAL A 166 -0.88 12.73 -7.14
C VAL A 166 -0.14 13.39 -5.98
N SER A 167 1.08 13.84 -6.24
CA SER A 167 1.80 14.77 -5.39
C SER A 167 1.23 16.17 -5.55
N LEU A 168 0.64 16.71 -4.47
CA LEU A 168 0.13 18.09 -4.42
C LEU A 168 1.22 19.11 -4.05
N GLY A 169 2.42 18.63 -3.74
CA GLY A 169 3.56 19.46 -3.33
C GLY A 169 3.50 19.89 -1.86
N ARG A 170 4.16 21.01 -1.54
CA ARG A 170 4.31 21.50 -0.17
C ARG A 170 2.97 21.97 0.40
N THR A 171 2.71 21.58 1.65
CA THR A 171 1.64 22.16 2.47
C THR A 171 2.03 23.56 2.95
N SER A 172 2.10 24.56 2.07
CA SER A 172 2.25 25.97 2.45
C SER A 172 0.89 26.63 2.60
N LYS A 173 0.61 27.23 3.76
CA LYS A 173 -0.61 28.02 4.00
C LYS A 173 -0.63 29.36 3.25
N SER A 174 0.42 29.76 2.51
CA SER A 174 0.55 31.13 1.97
C SER A 174 0.70 31.27 0.46
N ASP A 175 0.78 30.19 -0.33
CA ASP A 175 1.00 30.33 -1.78
C ASP A 175 -0.28 30.08 -2.58
N SER A 176 -1.13 31.11 -2.66
CA SER A 176 -2.32 31.15 -3.52
C SER A 176 -2.01 31.42 -5.00
N HIS A 177 -0.74 31.64 -5.38
CA HIS A 177 -0.38 32.12 -6.72
C HIS A 177 0.62 31.27 -7.51
N ARG A 178 1.13 30.16 -6.96
CA ARG A 178 1.92 29.21 -7.78
C ARG A 178 0.99 28.18 -8.39
N SER A 179 1.04 28.06 -9.72
CA SER A 179 0.47 26.94 -10.46
C SER A 179 0.88 25.65 -9.74
N ARG A 180 -0.09 24.97 -9.12
CA ARG A 180 0.16 23.69 -8.45
C ARG A 180 0.56 22.70 -9.53
N SER A 181 1.86 22.45 -9.68
CA SER A 181 2.35 21.39 -10.55
C SER A 181 2.01 20.07 -9.85
N TYR A 182 0.92 19.45 -10.30
CA TYR A 182 0.53 18.12 -9.88
C TYR A 182 1.37 17.10 -10.64
N GLU A 183 2.03 16.21 -9.91
CA GLU A 183 2.82 15.12 -10.47
C GLU A 183 2.17 13.80 -10.07
N VAL A 184 1.91 12.91 -11.04
CA VAL A 184 1.48 11.54 -10.73
C VAL A 184 2.71 10.74 -10.30
N VAL A 185 2.68 10.23 -9.07
CA VAL A 185 3.81 9.56 -8.42
C VAL A 185 3.58 8.07 -8.18
N ALA A 186 2.34 7.60 -8.27
CA ALA A 186 2.03 6.17 -8.32
C ALA A 186 0.69 5.92 -9.02
N MET A 187 0.45 4.66 -9.38
CA MET A 187 -0.81 4.18 -9.90
C MET A 187 -1.11 2.80 -9.30
N ILE A 188 -2.38 2.50 -9.08
CA ILE A 188 -2.90 1.17 -8.74
C ILE A 188 -4.03 0.83 -9.70
N HIS A 189 -4.07 -0.41 -10.17
CA HIS A 189 -5.18 -0.93 -10.94
C HIS A 189 -5.57 -2.33 -10.47
N GLU A 190 -6.82 -2.66 -10.72
CA GLU A 190 -7.35 -4.02 -10.64
C GLU A 190 -7.67 -4.50 -12.06
N ASP A 191 -7.20 -5.71 -12.40
CA ASP A 191 -7.47 -6.31 -13.70
C ASP A 191 -8.95 -6.68 -13.83
N ASN A 192 -9.50 -6.50 -15.02
CA ASN A 192 -10.87 -6.91 -15.28
C ASN A 192 -10.95 -8.44 -15.30
N THR A 193 -11.50 -9.04 -14.23
CA THR A 193 -11.70 -10.48 -14.15
C THR A 193 -13.05 -10.85 -14.76
N LEU A 194 -13.04 -11.57 -15.89
CA LEU A 194 -14.25 -12.04 -16.60
C LEU A 194 -15.09 -13.06 -15.78
N SER A 195 -14.63 -13.47 -14.59
CA SER A 195 -15.28 -14.47 -13.76
C SER A 195 -16.15 -13.81 -12.70
N GLY A 196 -17.47 -14.01 -12.79
CA GLY A 196 -18.44 -13.56 -11.78
C GLY A 196 -18.38 -14.34 -10.46
N SER A 197 -17.37 -15.18 -10.24
CA SER A 197 -17.21 -15.93 -8.99
C SER A 197 -16.48 -15.09 -7.94
N VAL A 198 -17.11 -14.93 -6.78
CA VAL A 198 -16.56 -14.23 -5.61
C VAL A 198 -15.28 -14.91 -5.08
N SER A 199 -15.06 -16.19 -5.41
CA SER A 199 -13.88 -16.97 -5.03
C SER A 199 -12.80 -17.05 -6.10
N ALA A 200 -12.96 -16.36 -7.24
CA ALA A 200 -11.95 -16.36 -8.28
C ALA A 200 -10.67 -15.64 -7.81
N GLN A 201 -9.52 -16.17 -8.20
CA GLN A 201 -8.25 -15.47 -8.06
C GLN A 201 -8.32 -14.15 -8.83
N ARG A 202 -7.90 -13.07 -8.17
CA ARG A 202 -7.84 -11.73 -8.71
C ARG A 202 -6.40 -11.26 -8.84
N SER A 203 -6.20 -10.33 -9.76
CA SER A 203 -4.93 -9.69 -10.02
C SER A 203 -5.10 -8.21 -10.27
N GLY A 204 -3.98 -7.50 -10.16
CA GLY A 204 -3.87 -6.10 -10.48
C GLY A 204 -2.41 -5.69 -10.42
N GLY A 205 -2.14 -4.40 -10.41
CA GLY A 205 -0.78 -3.93 -10.36
C GLY A 205 -0.65 -2.54 -9.79
N PHE A 206 0.50 -2.31 -9.16
CA PHE A 206 0.93 -1.03 -8.64
C PHE A 206 2.18 -0.59 -9.37
N GLN A 207 2.30 0.69 -9.66
CA GLN A 207 3.48 1.24 -10.32
C GLN A 207 3.88 2.58 -9.70
N PHE A 208 5.16 2.73 -9.38
CA PHE A 208 5.75 4.04 -9.10
C PHE A 208 5.95 4.83 -10.40
N LEU A 209 5.61 6.12 -10.36
CA LEU A 209 5.66 7.04 -11.50
C LEU A 209 6.40 8.33 -11.13
N GLY A 210 6.82 9.09 -12.13
CA GLY A 210 7.54 10.36 -11.92
C GLY A 210 8.78 10.18 -11.04
N ARG A 211 9.03 11.12 -10.13
CA ARG A 211 10.20 11.10 -9.22
C ARG A 211 10.22 9.93 -8.23
N ALA A 212 9.07 9.30 -7.97
CA ALA A 212 8.99 8.16 -7.05
C ALA A 212 9.75 6.93 -7.57
N THR A 213 9.92 6.82 -8.89
CA THR A 213 10.64 5.71 -9.55
C THR A 213 12.08 5.54 -9.09
N THR A 214 12.69 6.59 -8.58
CA THR A 214 14.09 6.62 -8.14
C THR A 214 14.26 6.38 -6.63
N GLY A 215 13.17 6.12 -5.90
CA GLY A 215 13.19 6.04 -4.43
C GLY A 215 13.43 7.38 -3.73
N SER A 216 13.48 8.49 -4.49
CA SER A 216 13.84 9.83 -3.99
C SER A 216 12.94 10.38 -2.88
N MET A 217 11.75 9.79 -2.68
CA MET A 217 10.76 10.23 -1.69
C MET A 217 10.95 9.55 -0.32
N GLY A 218 11.85 8.56 -0.24
CA GLY A 218 12.21 7.84 0.98
C GLY A 218 11.42 6.57 1.23
N TYR A 219 11.97 5.70 2.08
CA TYR A 219 11.41 4.36 2.36
C TYR A 219 10.00 4.42 2.98
N HIS A 220 9.80 5.27 3.98
CA HIS A 220 8.50 5.47 4.64
C HIS A 220 7.41 5.89 3.66
N TRP A 221 7.73 6.76 2.70
CA TRP A 221 6.78 7.16 1.66
C TRP A 221 6.42 5.99 0.75
N THR A 222 7.42 5.19 0.38
CA THR A 222 7.25 4.00 -0.48
C THR A 222 6.31 2.99 0.18
N VAL A 223 6.53 2.69 1.46
CA VAL A 223 5.64 1.82 2.26
C VAL A 223 4.23 2.39 2.37
N THR A 224 4.11 3.71 2.61
CA THR A 224 2.80 4.37 2.71
C THR A 224 2.03 4.34 1.39
N ALA A 225 2.70 4.60 0.26
CA ALA A 225 2.09 4.55 -1.06
C ALA A 225 1.56 3.14 -1.37
N LEU A 226 2.36 2.11 -1.06
CA LEU A 226 1.94 0.72 -1.22
C LEU A 226 0.76 0.36 -0.31
N MET A 227 0.88 0.62 0.99
CA MET A 227 -0.16 0.29 1.98
C MET A 227 -1.47 1.06 1.73
N SER A 228 -1.38 2.31 1.28
CA SER A 228 -2.56 3.08 0.88
C SER A 228 -3.24 2.50 -0.36
N SER A 229 -2.49 1.97 -1.34
CA SER A 229 -3.09 1.28 -2.47
C SER A 229 -3.86 0.02 -2.05
N VAL A 230 -3.33 -0.75 -1.10
CA VAL A 230 -4.03 -1.91 -0.53
C VAL A 230 -5.30 -1.45 0.19
N ALA A 231 -5.25 -0.38 0.98
CA ALA A 231 -6.43 0.19 1.62
C ALA A 231 -7.53 0.62 0.63
N ILE A 232 -7.16 1.12 -0.56
CA ILE A 232 -8.13 1.42 -1.63
C ILE A 232 -8.79 0.13 -2.13
N LEU A 233 -8.03 -0.95 -2.34
CA LEU A 233 -8.60 -2.26 -2.69
C LEU A 233 -9.55 -2.79 -1.59
N GLN A 234 -9.18 -2.63 -0.31
CA GLN A 234 -10.07 -2.98 0.81
C GLN A 234 -11.37 -2.16 0.78
N ASN A 235 -11.29 -0.86 0.46
CA ASN A 235 -12.46 0.00 0.38
C ASN A 235 -13.36 -0.36 -0.82
N ALA A 236 -12.77 -0.60 -1.99
CA ALA A 236 -13.51 -1.00 -3.19
C ALA A 236 -14.23 -2.35 -3.00
N SER A 237 -13.64 -3.27 -2.23
CA SER A 237 -14.23 -4.59 -1.96
C SER A 237 -15.41 -4.56 -0.96
N ARG A 238 -15.78 -3.39 -0.42
CA ARG A 238 -16.94 -3.21 0.47
C ARG A 238 -18.17 -2.64 -0.23
N GLU A 239 -17.97 -1.96 -1.35
CA GLU A 239 -19.05 -1.34 -2.15
C GLU A 239 -19.66 -2.35 -3.12
#